data_AF-A0A439KB43-F1
#
_entry.id   AF-A0A439KB43-F1
#
_cell.length_a   1.000
_cell.length_b   1.000
_cell.length_c   1.000
_cell.angle_alpha   90.00
_cell.angle_beta   90.00
_cell.angle_gamma   90.00
#
_symmetry.space_group_name_H-M   'P 1'
#
loop_
_entity.id
_entity.type
_entity.pdbx_description
1 polymer ?
#
loop_
_entity_poly.entity_id
_entity_poly.type
_entity_poly.pdbx_seq_one_letter_code
_entity_poly.pdbx_strand_id
1 'polypeptide(L)'
;LAKTLIRSARFGALAVIEPGTGSPLASRVGVATDLDGAPLILVSMLSAHTGAILADPRCSLLVGEPGKGDPLAHPRLTLVCRAARLERGS
;
A
#
# COMPACT_ATOMS: atom_id res chain seq x y z
N LEU A 1 -15.11 3.21 -10.74
CA LEU A 1 -13.67 3.23 -11.05
C LEU A 1 -12.79 2.96 -9.83
N ALA A 2 -12.76 3.82 -8.80
CA ALA A 2 -11.88 3.63 -7.63
C ALA A 2 -12.01 2.25 -6.95
N LYS A 3 -13.26 1.81 -6.68
CA LYS A 3 -13.54 0.45 -6.16
C LYS A 3 -12.97 -0.64 -7.05
N THR A 4 -13.08 -0.51 -8.37
CA THR A 4 -12.54 -1.46 -9.34
C THR A 4 -11.01 -1.51 -9.25
N LEU A 5 -10.35 -0.35 -9.26
CA LEU A 5 -8.88 -0.25 -9.18
C LEU A 5 -8.32 -0.95 -7.95
N ILE A 6 -8.90 -0.71 -6.76
CA ILE A 6 -8.40 -1.36 -5.54
C ILE A 6 -8.72 -2.86 -5.50
N ARG A 7 -9.91 -3.28 -5.96
CA ARG A 7 -10.32 -4.69 -5.98
C ARG A 7 -9.52 -5.53 -6.99
N SER A 8 -9.04 -4.93 -8.07
CA SER A 8 -8.24 -5.62 -9.09
C SER A 8 -6.73 -5.51 -8.87
N ALA A 9 -6.24 -4.57 -8.03
CA ALA A 9 -4.81 -4.40 -7.78
C ALA A 9 -4.20 -5.68 -7.18
N ARG A 10 -3.09 -6.16 -7.75
CA ARG A 10 -2.29 -7.28 -7.22
C ARG A 10 -1.02 -6.82 -6.52
N PHE A 11 -0.58 -5.61 -6.82
CA PHE A 11 0.50 -4.92 -6.15
C PHE A 11 0.23 -3.43 -6.12
N GLY A 12 1.03 -2.71 -5.33
CA GLY A 12 0.99 -1.25 -5.26
C GLY A 12 2.29 -0.68 -4.72
N ALA A 13 2.42 0.64 -4.79
CA ALA A 13 3.49 1.37 -4.14
C ALA A 13 3.02 1.84 -2.77
N LEU A 14 3.65 1.31 -1.72
CA LEU A 14 3.42 1.68 -0.34
C LEU A 14 4.45 2.73 0.08
N ALA A 15 3.98 3.90 0.51
CA ALA A 15 4.80 4.93 1.12
C ALA A 15 4.60 4.95 2.64
N VAL A 16 5.71 4.96 3.38
CA VAL A 16 5.78 4.94 4.85
C VAL A 16 6.77 5.99 5.33
N ILE A 17 6.81 6.27 6.63
CA ILE A 17 7.72 7.24 7.24
C ILE A 17 8.90 6.48 7.86
N GLU A 18 10.11 6.74 7.41
CA GLU A 18 11.32 6.11 7.97
C GLU A 18 11.61 6.69 9.38
N PRO A 19 11.74 5.85 10.43
CA PRO A 19 11.76 6.30 11.82
C PRO A 19 13.02 7.06 12.25
N GLY A 20 14.15 6.94 11.55
CA GLY A 20 15.39 7.66 11.88
C GLY A 20 15.44 9.08 11.32
N THR A 21 15.01 9.24 10.07
CA THR A 21 15.16 10.48 9.29
C THR A 21 13.85 11.24 9.10
N GLY A 22 12.71 10.57 9.29
CA GLY A 22 11.39 11.10 8.93
C GLY A 22 11.14 11.16 7.41
N SER A 23 12.05 10.64 6.59
CA SER A 23 11.92 10.66 5.14
C SER A 23 10.82 9.70 4.67
N PRO A 24 10.10 10.04 3.59
CA PRO A 24 9.18 9.09 2.98
C PRO A 24 9.97 7.95 2.32
N LEU A 25 9.61 6.72 2.65
CA LEU A 25 10.15 5.50 2.04
C LEU A 25 9.07 4.86 1.17
N ALA A 26 9.35 4.68 -0.12
CA ALA A 26 8.47 3.97 -1.05
C ALA A 26 8.96 2.54 -1.31
N SER A 27 8.05 1.57 -1.30
CA SER A 27 8.35 0.17 -1.62
C SER A 27 7.19 -0.50 -2.33
N ARG A 28 7.46 -1.56 -3.09
CA ARG A 28 6.41 -2.36 -3.75
C ARG A 28 5.93 -3.45 -2.81
N VAL A 29 4.61 -3.58 -2.67
CA VAL A 29 3.96 -4.62 -1.86
C VAL A 29 2.91 -5.36 -2.68
N GLY A 30 2.69 -6.64 -2.34
CA GLY A 30 1.52 -7.38 -2.82
C GLY A 30 0.26 -6.82 -2.16
N VAL A 31 -0.83 -6.74 -2.93
CA VAL A 31 -2.10 -6.17 -2.48
C VAL A 31 -3.22 -7.18 -2.73
N ALA A 32 -4.02 -7.42 -1.70
CA ALA A 32 -5.32 -8.05 -1.76
C ALA A 32 -6.36 -7.12 -1.12
N THR A 33 -7.63 -7.52 -1.10
CA THR A 33 -8.69 -6.75 -0.43
C THR A 33 -9.57 -7.68 0.39
N ASP A 34 -9.90 -7.26 1.61
CA ASP A 34 -10.88 -7.94 2.45
C ASP A 34 -12.32 -7.73 1.95
N LEU A 35 -13.32 -8.39 2.54
CA LEU A 35 -14.73 -8.36 2.14
C LEU A 35 -15.32 -6.94 2.12
N ASP A 36 -14.93 -6.08 3.05
CA ASP A 36 -15.36 -4.67 3.10
C ASP A 36 -14.63 -3.77 2.07
N GLY A 37 -13.55 -4.26 1.47
CA GLY A 37 -12.73 -3.55 0.49
C GLY A 37 -11.46 -2.93 1.06
N ALA A 38 -11.15 -3.13 2.35
CA ALA A 38 -9.90 -2.72 2.94
C ALA A 38 -8.72 -3.42 2.25
N PRO A 39 -7.66 -2.70 1.85
CA PRO A 39 -6.48 -3.31 1.27
C PRO A 39 -5.70 -4.11 2.32
N LEU A 40 -5.37 -5.34 1.98
CA LEU A 40 -4.51 -6.22 2.76
C LEU A 40 -3.14 -6.30 2.10
N ILE A 41 -2.08 -6.22 2.89
CA ILE A 41 -0.70 -6.40 2.47
C ILE A 41 -0.05 -7.49 3.32
N LEU A 42 0.73 -8.36 2.68
CA LEU A 42 1.56 -9.33 3.38
C LEU A 42 3.02 -8.88 3.25
N VAL A 43 3.65 -8.63 4.39
CA VAL A 43 4.99 -8.04 4.47
C VAL A 43 5.89 -8.88 5.36
N SER A 44 7.18 -8.89 5.06
CA SER A 44 8.19 -9.56 5.88
C SER A 44 8.53 -8.72 7.11
N MET A 45 8.75 -9.36 8.26
CA MET A 45 9.27 -8.67 9.45
C MET A 45 10.68 -8.11 9.24
N LEU A 46 11.40 -8.54 8.21
CA LEU A 46 12.75 -8.08 7.88
C LEU A 46 12.77 -6.89 6.90
N SER A 47 11.61 -6.48 6.34
CA SER A 47 11.59 -5.38 5.39
C SER A 47 11.60 -4.03 6.09
N ALA A 48 12.27 -3.05 5.47
CA ALA A 48 12.34 -1.68 5.99
C ALA A 48 10.94 -1.05 6.16
N HIS A 49 10.00 -1.32 5.23
CA HIS A 49 8.65 -0.79 5.33
C HIS A 49 7.85 -1.37 6.51
N THR A 50 8.14 -2.59 6.95
CA THR A 50 7.47 -3.18 8.12
C THR A 50 7.93 -2.49 9.39
N GLY A 51 9.25 -2.33 9.56
CA GLY A 51 9.80 -1.56 10.70
C GLY A 51 9.25 -0.14 10.76
N ALA A 52 9.18 0.53 9.59
CA ALA A 52 8.61 1.87 9.48
C ALA A 52 7.12 1.94 9.88
N ILE A 53 6.26 1.04 9.37
CA ILE A 53 4.83 1.00 9.73
C ILE A 53 4.61 0.69 11.20
N LEU A 54 5.43 -0.18 11.80
CA LEU A 54 5.33 -0.51 13.21
C LEU A 54 5.70 0.68 14.10
N ALA A 55 6.62 1.54 13.65
CA ALA A 55 7.00 2.76 14.36
C ALA A 55 5.97 3.90 14.18
N ASP A 56 5.47 4.09 12.96
CA ASP A 56 4.40 5.04 12.63
C ASP A 56 3.41 4.41 11.65
N PRO A 57 2.15 4.16 12.06
CA PRO A 57 1.18 3.48 11.21
C PRO A 57 0.67 4.32 10.04
N ARG A 58 1.00 5.62 9.96
CA ARG A 58 0.58 6.49 8.84
C ARG A 58 1.31 6.06 7.57
N CYS A 59 0.54 5.79 6.52
CA CYS A 59 1.06 5.39 5.23
C CYS A 59 0.13 5.82 4.09
N SER A 60 0.60 5.62 2.86
CA SER A 60 -0.27 5.70 1.68
C SER A 60 0.01 4.57 0.71
N LEU A 61 -1.03 4.10 0.03
CA LEU A 61 -0.95 3.05 -0.98
C LEU A 61 -1.40 3.62 -2.34
N LEU A 62 -0.50 3.61 -3.31
CA LEU A 62 -0.81 3.92 -4.71
C LEU A 62 -1.03 2.62 -5.50
N VAL A 63 -2.18 2.53 -6.17
CA VAL A 63 -2.52 1.46 -7.11
C VAL A 63 -3.00 2.03 -8.44
N GLY A 64 -3.01 1.18 -9.47
CA GLY A 64 -3.27 1.57 -10.85
C GLY A 64 -1.98 1.49 -11.65
N GLU A 65 -1.95 0.55 -12.58
CA GLU A 65 -0.76 0.26 -13.39
C GLU A 65 -0.85 1.01 -14.71
N PRO A 66 0.25 1.66 -15.15
CA PRO A 66 0.30 2.21 -16.48
C PRO A 66 0.38 1.08 -17.52
N GLY A 67 -0.43 1.18 -18.57
CA GLY A 67 -0.28 0.37 -19.78
C GLY A 67 0.59 1.04 -20.83
N LYS A 68 0.48 0.61 -22.09
CA LYS A 68 1.14 1.27 -23.25
C LYS A 68 0.65 2.72 -23.40
N GLY A 69 1.53 3.63 -23.82
CA GLY A 69 1.22 5.05 -24.06
C GLY A 69 1.71 5.96 -22.93
N ASP A 70 1.08 7.13 -22.76
CA ASP A 70 1.41 8.07 -21.69
C ASP A 70 1.03 7.48 -20.32
N PRO A 71 1.98 7.26 -19.39
CA PRO A 71 1.68 6.72 -18.05
C PRO A 71 0.70 7.59 -17.26
N LEU A 72 0.64 8.90 -17.50
CA LEU A 72 -0.24 9.83 -16.78
C LEU A 72 -1.69 9.79 -17.28
N ALA A 73 -1.94 9.18 -18.44
CA ALA A 73 -3.28 8.97 -18.96
C ALA A 73 -4.00 7.78 -18.30
N HIS A 74 -3.27 6.87 -17.64
CA HIS A 74 -3.85 5.67 -17.03
C HIS A 74 -4.45 5.96 -15.65
N PRO A 75 -5.61 5.38 -15.30
CA PRO A 75 -6.27 5.64 -14.03
C PRO A 75 -5.47 5.09 -12.84
N ARG A 76 -5.34 5.89 -11.79
CA ARG A 76 -4.67 5.56 -10.54
C ARG A 76 -5.45 6.01 -9.32
N LEU A 77 -5.21 5.37 -8.19
CA LEU A 77 -5.83 5.63 -6.91
C LEU A 77 -4.76 5.64 -5.82
N THR A 78 -4.70 6.73 -5.05
CA THR A 78 -3.95 6.79 -3.79
C THR A 78 -4.91 6.69 -2.62
N LEU A 79 -4.64 5.75 -1.71
CA LEU A 79 -5.29 5.65 -0.41
C LEU A 79 -4.36 6.23 0.64
N VAL A 80 -4.81 7.21 1.40
CA VAL A 80 -4.13 7.66 2.63
C VAL A 80 -4.73 6.85 3.77
N CYS A 81 -3.90 6.11 4.49
CA CYS A 81 -4.36 5.11 5.44
C CYS A 81 -3.51 5.06 6.71
N ARG A 82 -4.06 4.40 7.72
CA ARG A 82 -3.31 3.90 8.88
C ARG A 82 -3.27 2.39 8.79
N ALA A 83 -2.07 1.82 8.76
CA ALA A 83 -1.89 0.39 8.77
C ALA A 83 -2.20 -0.16 10.17
N ALA A 84 -2.94 -1.27 10.20
CA ALA A 84 -3.21 -2.05 11.41
C ALA A 84 -2.72 -3.48 11.18
N ARG A 85 -2.06 -4.06 12.18
CA ARG A 85 -1.68 -5.46 12.15
C ARG A 85 -2.92 -6.31 12.35
N LEU A 86 -3.11 -7.30 11.49
CA LEU A 86 -4.11 -8.33 11.67
C LEU A 86 -3.54 -9.45 12.55
N GLU A 87 -4.32 -9.86 13.54
CA GLU A 87 -4.00 -10.99 14.39
C GLU A 87 -4.57 -12.28 13.79
N ARG A 88 -4.01 -13.41 14.19
CA ARG A 88 -4.47 -14.69 13.65
C ARG A 88 -5.91 -14.95 14.09
N GLY A 89 -6.84 -15.03 13.14
CA GLY A 89 -8.25 -15.31 13.39
C GLY A 89 -9.13 -14.06 13.60
N SER A 90 -8.60 -12.86 13.34
CA SER A 90 -9.41 -11.64 13.17
C SER A 90 -10.12 -11.62 11.82
#